data_AF-A0A2A7S427-F1
#
_entry.id   AF-A0A2A7S427-F1
#
_cell.length_a   1.000
_cell.length_b   1.000
_cell.length_c   1.000
_cell.angle_alpha   90.00
_cell.angle_beta   90.00
_cell.angle_gamma   90.00
#
_symmetry.space_group_name_H-M   'P 1'
#
loop_
_entity.id
_entity.type
_entity.pdbx_description
1 polymer ?
#
loop_
_entity_poly.entity_id
_entity_poly.type
_entity_poly.pdbx_seq_one_letter_code
_entity_poly.pdbx_strand_id
1 'polypeptide(L)' 'MMDYDVAWDAGEIGCGELLLKLRVRLRDMPGQVIRLTARDRGAIEDIPSYCRITGHRLLQADPEQGVFFIRAKSAGASA' A
#
# COMPACT_ATOMS: atom_id res chain seq x y z
N MET A 1 16.61 -1.75 -8.05
CA MET A 1 15.49 -0.81 -8.33
C MET A 1 14.24 -1.65 -8.24
N MET A 2 13.35 -1.38 -7.29
CA MET A 2 12.11 -2.15 -7.14
C MET A 2 11.15 -1.74 -8.24
N ASP A 3 10.68 -2.71 -9.02
CA ASP A 3 9.72 -2.49 -10.10
C ASP A 3 8.33 -2.23 -9.49
N TYR A 4 7.68 -1.17 -9.95
CA TYR A 4 6.33 -0.78 -9.55
C TYR A 4 5.52 -0.40 -10.79
N ASP A 5 4.27 -0.83 -10.85
CA ASP A 5 3.34 -0.46 -11.91
C ASP A 5 2.77 0.95 -11.67
N VAL A 6 2.44 1.25 -10.41
CA VAL A 6 1.74 2.47 -10.05
C VAL A 6 2.50 3.19 -8.94
N ALA A 7 2.66 4.51 -9.06
CA ALA A 7 3.15 5.35 -7.97
C ALA A 7 2.01 6.23 -7.46
N TRP A 8 1.88 6.32 -6.13
CA TRP A 8 0.92 7.20 -5.49
C TRP A 8 1.54 7.91 -4.29
N ASP A 9 1.55 9.24 -4.35
CA ASP A 9 1.91 10.10 -3.23
C ASP A 9 0.63 10.49 -2.46
N ALA A 10 0.56 10.07 -1.21
CA ALA A 10 -0.50 10.42 -0.28
C ALA A 10 -0.11 11.58 0.66
N GLY A 11 1.13 12.08 0.57
CA GLY A 11 1.61 13.20 1.38
C GLY A 11 1.37 12.99 2.88
N GLU A 12 0.69 13.95 3.49
CA GLU A 12 0.34 13.99 4.93
C GLU A 12 -1.12 13.61 5.19
N ILE A 13 -1.77 12.86 4.28
CA ILE A 13 -3.12 12.34 4.49
C ILE A 13 -3.11 11.47 5.76
N GLY A 14 -4.01 11.76 6.69
CA GLY A 14 -4.14 11.00 7.93
C GLY A 14 -4.53 9.54 7.70
N CYS A 15 -4.13 8.66 8.64
CA CYS A 15 -4.29 7.20 8.54
C CYS A 15 -5.64 6.74 7.99
N GLY A 16 -6.76 7.28 8.49
CA GLY A 16 -8.10 6.82 8.08
C GLY A 16 -8.37 7.00 6.58
N GLU A 17 -8.09 8.18 6.04
CA GLU A 17 -8.33 8.46 4.62
C GLU A 17 -7.29 7.79 3.72
N LEU A 18 -6.05 7.66 4.19
CA LEU A 18 -4.96 6.98 3.50
C LEU A 18 -5.38 5.55 3.12
N LEU A 19 -5.88 4.78 4.10
CA LEU A 19 -6.27 3.39 3.89
C LEU A 19 -7.49 3.24 2.98
N LEU A 20 -8.46 4.13 3.09
CA LEU A 20 -9.64 4.12 2.22
C LEU A 20 -9.22 4.33 0.76
N LYS A 21 -8.38 5.33 0.50
CA LYS A 21 -7.84 5.62 -0.85
C LYS A 21 -6.91 4.52 -1.36
N LEU A 22 -6.12 3.91 -0.47
CA LEU A 22 -5.27 2.77 -0.79
C LEU A 22 -6.10 1.56 -1.21
N ARG A 23 -7.16 1.25 -0.45
CA ARG A 23 -8.10 0.16 -0.74
C ARG A 23 -8.71 0.27 -2.13
N VAL A 24 -9.19 1.47 -2.47
CA VAL A 24 -9.83 1.72 -3.77
C VAL A 24 -8.85 1.46 -4.91
N ARG A 25 -7.61 1.96 -4.78
CA ARG A 25 -6.55 1.75 -5.77
C ARG A 25 -6.17 0.28 -5.89
N LEU A 26 -5.87 -0.39 -4.78
CA LEU A 26 -5.48 -1.82 -4.79
C LEU A 26 -6.58 -2.72 -5.36
N ARG A 27 -7.85 -2.33 -5.23
CA ARG A 27 -8.98 -3.04 -5.85
C ARG A 27 -9.02 -2.86 -7.38
N ASP A 28 -8.59 -1.71 -7.88
CA ASP A 28 -8.58 -1.37 -9.31
C ASP A 28 -7.38 -2.01 -10.05
N MET A 29 -6.32 -2.36 -9.32
CA MET A 29 -5.06 -2.92 -9.88
C MET A 29 -4.71 -4.33 -9.34
N PRO A 30 -5.58 -5.34 -9.46
CA PRO A 30 -5.32 -6.66 -8.89
C PRO A 30 -4.03 -7.29 -9.44
N GLY A 31 -3.12 -7.71 -8.56
CA GLY A 31 -1.85 -8.35 -8.91
C GLY A 31 -0.69 -7.40 -9.23
N GLN A 32 -0.95 -6.09 -9.34
CA GLN A 32 0.07 -5.08 -9.61
C GLN A 32 0.77 -4.59 -8.33
N VAL A 33 1.90 -3.89 -8.50
CA VAL A 33 2.67 -3.30 -7.40
C VAL A 33 2.48 -1.78 -7.38
N ILE A 34 2.03 -1.25 -6.24
CA ILE A 34 1.93 0.19 -6.00
C ILE A 34 3.07 0.66 -5.08
N ARG A 35 3.75 1.74 -5.48
CA ARG A 35 4.65 2.53 -4.67
C ARG A 35 3.85 3.64 -3.99
N LEU A 36 3.49 3.42 -2.73
CA LEU A 36 2.87 4.40 -1.86
C LEU A 36 3.93 5.29 -1.22
N THR A 37 3.73 6.61 -1.22
CA THR A 37 4.52 7.56 -0.41
C THR A 37 3.59 8.21 0.61
N ALA A 38 3.83 7.97 1.89
CA ALA A 38 3.09 8.51 3.01
C ALA A 38 4.07 9.08 4.04
N ARG A 39 3.94 10.37 4.35
CA ARG A 39 4.76 11.09 5.34
C ARG A 39 4.19 11.01 6.75
N ASP A 40 2.99 10.46 6.88
CA ASP A 40 2.35 10.24 8.16
C ASP A 40 3.08 9.13 8.96
N ARG A 41 3.30 9.39 10.25
CA ARG A 41 3.97 8.44 11.15
C ARG A 41 3.16 7.17 11.39
N GLY A 42 1.84 7.30 11.44
CA GLY A 42 0.94 6.16 11.64
C GLY A 42 0.93 5.21 10.44
N ALA A 43 1.20 5.68 9.22
CA ALA A 43 1.34 4.83 8.04
C ALA A 43 2.42 3.74 8.21
N ILE A 44 3.48 4.00 8.99
CA ILE A 44 4.56 3.03 9.25
C ILE A 44 4.02 1.76 9.91
N GLU A 45 3.08 1.89 10.84
CA GLU A 45 2.46 0.76 11.56
C GLU A 45 1.17 0.27 10.90
N ASP A 46 0.43 1.18 10.27
CA ASP A 46 -0.87 0.89 9.68
C ASP A 46 -0.72 0.12 8.37
N ILE A 47 0.19 0.52 7.47
CA ILE A 47 0.40 -0.16 6.18
C ILE A 47 0.70 -1.67 6.30
N PRO A 48 1.66 -2.12 7.14
CA PRO A 48 1.90 -3.56 7.31
C PRO A 48 0.70 -4.28 7.92
N SER A 49 0.02 -3.65 8.89
CA SER A 49 -1.18 -4.20 9.53
C SER A 49 -2.33 -4.34 8.53
N TYR A 50 -2.59 -3.30 7.74
CA TYR A 50 -3.57 -3.26 6.67
C TYR A 50 -3.31 -4.36 5.63
N CYS A 51 -2.07 -4.52 5.17
CA CYS A 51 -1.70 -5.57 4.23
C CYS A 51 -2.00 -6.97 4.80
N ARG A 52 -1.66 -7.20 6.07
CA ARG A 52 -1.93 -8.46 6.77
C ARG A 52 -3.43 -8.76 6.90
N ILE A 53 -4.26 -7.77 7.21
CA ILE A 53 -5.72 -7.92 7.38
C ILE A 53 -6.43 -8.14 6.04
N THR A 54 -6.04 -7.40 5.01
CA THR A 54 -6.69 -7.43 3.68
C THR A 54 -6.21 -8.58 2.78
N GLY A 55 -5.05 -9.16 3.11
CA GLY A 55 -4.38 -10.18 2.31
C GLY A 55 -3.53 -9.60 1.18
N HIS A 56 -3.24 -8.31 1.20
CA HIS A 56 -2.25 -7.70 0.30
C HIS A 56 -0.83 -8.06 0.75
N ARG A 57 0.12 -8.09 -0.19
CA ARG A 57 1.52 -8.43 0.14
C ARG A 57 2.36 -7.17 0.17
N LEU A 58 2.83 -6.79 1.36
CA LEU A 58 3.86 -5.76 1.50
C LEU A 58 5.19 -6.35 1.00
N LEU A 59 5.78 -5.72 -0.01
CA LEU A 59 7.07 -6.14 -0.60
C LEU A 59 8.25 -5.45 0.08
N GLN A 60 8.12 -4.15 0.31
CA GLN A 60 9.16 -3.34 0.95
C GLN A 60 8.52 -2.16 1.68
N ALA A 61 9.14 -1.73 2.77
CA ALA A 61 8.75 -0.55 3.52
C ALA A 61 10.01 0.21 3.94
N ASP A 62 10.04 1.49 3.62
CA ASP A 62 11.12 2.44 3.88
C ASP A 62 10.57 3.56 4.78
N PRO A 63 10.46 3.33 6.09
CA PRO A 63 9.86 4.29 7.02
C PRO A 63 10.64 5.62 7.11
N GLU A 64 11.95 5.60 6.84
CA GLU A 64 12.80 6.81 6.82
C GLU A 64 12.44 7.76 5.66
N GLN A 65 11.97 7.21 4.55
CA GLN A 65 11.56 7.96 3.36
C GLN A 65 10.03 8.09 3.27
N GLY A 66 9.28 7.37 4.11
CA GLY A 66 7.84 7.23 4.02
C GLY A 66 7.39 6.51 2.75
N VAL A 67 8.19 5.58 2.20
CA VAL A 67 7.88 4.88 0.95
C VAL A 67 7.53 3.42 1.24
N PHE A 68 6.46 2.92 0.65
CA PHE A 68 5.95 1.56 0.85
C PHE A 68 5.59 0.93 -0.49
N PHE A 69 6.07 -0.29 -0.74
CA PHE A 69 5.76 -1.06 -1.94
C PHE A 69 4.79 -2.17 -1.60
N ILE A 70 3.57 -2.08 -2.12
CA ILE A 70 2.48 -3.00 -1.80
C ILE A 70 2.05 -3.69 -3.08
N ARG A 71 2.03 -5.01 -3.07
CA ARG A 71 1.43 -5.80 -4.14
C ARG A 71 -0.04 -6.05 -3.84
N ALA A 72 -0.90 -5.56 -4.72
CA ALA A 72 -2.31 -5.87 -4.70
C ALA A 72 -2.50 -7.38 -4.80
N LYS A 73 -3.50 -7.90 -4.09
CA LYS A 73 -3.81 -9.33 -4.19
C LYS A 73 -4.42 -9.55 -5.57
N SER A 74 -3.96 -10.56 -6.29
CA SER A 74 -4.59 -10.98 -7.54
C SER A 74 -6.04 -11.35 -7.24
N ALA A 75 -7.00 -10.90 -8.06
CA ALA A 75 -8.43 -11.12 -7.85
C ALA A 75 -8.88 -12.60 -8.01
N GLY A 76 -7.96 -13.56 -7.89
CA GLY A 76 -8.14 -14.97 -8.18
C GLY A 76 -7.58 -15.92 -7.13
N ALA A 77 -7.63 -15.57 -5.84
CA ALA A 77 -7.33 -16.50 -4.76
C ALA A 77 -8.35 -16.36 -3.62
N SER A 78 -9.59 -16.73 -3.90
CA SER A 78 -10.48 -17.30 -2.90
C SER A 78 -10.79 -18.71 -3.39
N ALA A 79 -10.07 -19.68 -2.84
CA ALA A 79 -10.58 -21.03 -2.65
C ALA A 79 -11.24 -21.06 -1.28
#